data_AF-A0A1J3J2Y7-F1
#
_entry.id   AF-A0A1J3J2Y7-F1
#
_cell.length_a   1.000
_cell.length_b   1.000
_cell.length_c   1.000
_cell.angle_alpha   90.00
_cell.angle_beta   90.00
_cell.angle_gamma   90.00
#
_symmetry.space_group_name_H-M   'P 1'
#
loop_
_entity.id
_entity.type
_entity.pdbx_description
1 polymer ?
#
loop_
_entity_poly.entity_id
_entity_poly.type
_entity_poly.pdbx_seq_one_letter_code
_entity_poly.pdbx_strand_id
1 'polypeptide(L)'
;PEFLGNIKTLLFINLSGNDLNGSIPQALQRKRVELLLHGNPRLCHLTDSCTKPHSKKFPVAIVASVACMAILVAVLVLFLVFRKKKLSTLEAQQLPPMANVTSADSHEPLVEMKSRRFTYSEIIRMTNNFQRILGKGGFGMVYHGT
;
A
#
# COMPACT_ATOMS: atom_id res chain seq x y z
N PRO A 1 13.04 -12.36 -44.17
CA PRO A 1 11.89 -11.56 -44.66
C PRO A 1 11.18 -12.30 -45.80
N GLU A 2 9.87 -12.12 -45.97
CA GLU A 2 9.04 -12.91 -46.91
C GLU A 2 9.46 -12.76 -48.38
N PHE A 3 9.89 -11.56 -48.81
CA PHE A 3 10.26 -11.30 -50.20
C PHE A 3 11.42 -12.18 -50.71
N LEU A 4 12.30 -12.64 -49.82
CA LEU A 4 13.43 -13.50 -50.19
C LEU A 4 12.98 -14.83 -50.77
N GLY A 5 11.85 -15.38 -50.33
CA GLY A 5 11.30 -16.62 -50.88
C GLY A 5 10.56 -16.45 -52.21
N ASN A 6 10.39 -15.21 -52.69
CA ASN A 6 9.81 -14.93 -54.00
C ASN A 6 10.88 -14.84 -55.12
N ILE A 7 12.17 -14.91 -54.75
CA ILE A 7 13.28 -14.85 -55.69
C ILE A 7 13.47 -16.24 -56.32
N LYS A 8 13.10 -16.39 -57.59
CA LYS A 8 13.11 -17.69 -58.31
C LYS A 8 14.50 -18.27 -58.55
N THR A 9 15.54 -17.43 -58.53
CA THR A 9 16.94 -17.80 -58.80
C THR A 9 17.76 -18.06 -57.54
N LEU A 10 17.16 -17.89 -56.36
CA LEU A 10 17.86 -18.07 -55.09
C LEU A 10 18.10 -19.57 -54.86
N LEU A 11 19.36 -19.99 -54.83
CA LEU A 11 19.76 -21.38 -54.58
C LEU A 11 20.46 -21.56 -53.24
N PHE A 12 21.20 -20.55 -52.79
CA PHE A 12 21.98 -20.59 -51.57
C PHE A 12 21.87 -19.26 -50.83
N ILE A 13 21.72 -19.33 -49.52
CA ILE A 13 21.77 -18.15 -48.65
C ILE A 13 22.46 -18.52 -47.34
N ASN A 14 23.46 -17.72 -46.98
CA ASN A 14 24.18 -17.84 -45.72
C ASN A 14 23.80 -16.68 -44.81
N LEU A 15 23.14 -17.00 -43.71
CA LEU A 15 22.77 -16.06 -42.64
C LEU A 15 23.44 -16.45 -41.32
N SER A 16 24.46 -17.32 -41.36
CA SER A 16 25.12 -17.80 -40.16
C SER A 16 25.90 -16.69 -39.43
N GLY A 17 26.05 -16.84 -38.11
CA GLY A 17 26.82 -15.90 -37.28
C GLY A 17 26.19 -14.52 -37.11
N ASN A 18 24.87 -14.40 -37.20
CA ASN A 18 24.14 -13.15 -36.96
C ASN A 18 23.31 -13.24 -35.66
N ASP A 19 22.70 -12.13 -35.24
CA ASP A 19 21.73 -12.08 -34.12
C ASP A 19 20.29 -12.01 -34.64
N LEU A 20 19.96 -12.84 -35.64
CA LEU A 20 18.61 -12.88 -36.20
C LEU A 20 17.62 -13.50 -35.20
N ASN A 21 16.40 -12.98 -35.21
CA ASN A 21 15.31 -13.40 -34.32
C ASN A 21 14.02 -13.66 -35.12
N GLY A 22 13.16 -14.52 -34.58
CA GLY A 22 11.82 -14.79 -35.11
C GLY A 22 11.75 -16.03 -36.00
N SER A 23 10.62 -16.18 -36.70
CA SER A 23 10.34 -17.35 -37.53
C SER A 23 10.95 -17.23 -38.93
N ILE A 24 11.42 -18.37 -39.43
CA ILE A 24 11.89 -18.50 -40.81
C ILE A 24 10.66 -18.44 -41.74
N PRO A 25 10.60 -17.50 -42.71
CA PRO A 25 9.52 -17.41 -43.70
C PRO A 25 9.29 -18.74 -44.42
N GLN A 26 8.03 -19.16 -44.56
CA GLN A 26 7.68 -20.41 -45.25
C GLN A 26 8.17 -20.44 -46.70
N ALA A 27 8.22 -19.28 -47.35
CA ALA A 27 8.68 -19.15 -48.72
C ALA A 27 10.16 -19.57 -48.91
N LEU A 28 10.99 -19.47 -47.86
CA LEU A 28 12.40 -19.90 -47.86
C LEU A 28 12.57 -21.39 -47.52
N GLN A 29 11.56 -22.04 -46.94
CA GLN A 29 11.62 -23.45 -46.53
C GLN A 29 11.38 -24.44 -47.69
N ARG A 30 11.24 -23.94 -48.93
CA ARG A 30 11.09 -24.80 -50.10
C ARG A 30 12.42 -25.54 -50.36
N LYS A 31 12.35 -26.83 -50.71
CA LYS A 31 13.50 -27.74 -50.98
C LYS A 31 14.52 -27.27 -52.04
N ARG A 32 14.34 -26.08 -52.64
CA ARG A 32 15.20 -25.53 -53.69
C ARG A 32 16.28 -24.56 -53.16
N VAL A 33 16.24 -24.18 -51.89
CA VAL A 33 17.18 -23.21 -51.31
C VAL A 33 17.97 -23.87 -50.18
N GLU A 34 19.29 -23.81 -50.26
CA GLU A 34 20.19 -24.18 -49.18
C GLU A 34 20.35 -23.00 -48.21
N LEU A 35 20.01 -23.22 -46.94
CA LEU A 35 19.94 -22.20 -45.89
C LEU A 35 20.98 -22.49 -44.80
N LEU A 36 22.00 -21.64 -44.67
CA LEU A 36 22.91 -21.68 -43.52
C LEU A 36 22.40 -20.73 -42.42
N LEU A 37 21.91 -21.29 -41.31
CA LEU A 37 21.31 -20.53 -40.21
C LEU A 37 22.06 -20.68 -38.87
N HIS A 38 23.19 -21.40 -38.85
CA HIS A 38 23.95 -21.66 -37.63
C HIS A 38 24.45 -20.38 -36.95
N GLY A 39 24.59 -20.38 -35.63
CA GLY A 39 25.06 -19.20 -34.89
C GLY A 39 24.02 -18.08 -34.74
N ASN A 40 22.73 -18.35 -34.96
CA ASN A 40 21.62 -17.44 -34.66
C ASN A 40 20.77 -17.99 -33.49
N PRO A 41 21.13 -17.70 -32.23
CA PRO A 41 20.53 -18.34 -31.07
C PRO A 41 19.05 -17.98 -30.83
N ARG A 42 18.55 -16.92 -31.47
CA ARG A 42 17.16 -16.43 -31.33
C ARG A 42 16.26 -16.79 -32.50
N LEU A 43 16.76 -17.55 -33.48
CA LEU A 43 15.94 -18.03 -34.59
C LEU A 43 15.09 -19.23 -34.16
N CYS A 44 13.84 -19.20 -34.59
CA CYS A 44 12.87 -20.25 -34.36
C CYS A 44 13.05 -21.40 -35.36
N HIS A 45 13.55 -22.55 -34.90
CA HIS A 45 13.55 -23.78 -35.68
C HIS A 45 12.20 -24.49 -35.54
N LEU A 46 11.63 -24.94 -36.67
CA LEU A 46 10.28 -25.51 -36.77
C LEU A 46 10.04 -26.76 -35.90
N THR A 47 11.09 -27.38 -35.36
CA THR A 47 10.98 -28.53 -34.47
C THR A 47 10.52 -28.16 -33.06
N ASP A 48 10.71 -26.91 -32.63
CA ASP A 48 10.09 -26.39 -31.43
C ASP A 48 9.30 -25.15 -31.80
N SER A 49 7.98 -25.33 -31.82
CA SER A 49 6.99 -24.30 -32.03
C SER A 49 7.45 -23.00 -31.37
N CYS A 50 7.72 -21.97 -32.17
CA CYS A 50 7.79 -20.61 -31.68
C CYS A 50 6.38 -20.13 -31.32
N THR A 51 5.76 -20.84 -30.39
CA THR A 51 4.86 -20.23 -29.45
C THR A 51 5.65 -19.06 -28.89
N LYS A 52 5.19 -17.84 -29.22
CA LYS A 52 5.49 -16.65 -28.44
C LYS A 52 5.63 -17.11 -26.99
N PRO A 53 6.65 -16.71 -26.22
CA PRO A 53 6.53 -16.88 -24.80
C PRO A 53 5.21 -16.19 -24.47
N HIS A 54 4.16 -16.97 -24.21
CA HIS A 54 3.15 -16.59 -23.27
C HIS A 54 4.05 -16.25 -22.11
N SER A 55 4.27 -14.95 -21.91
CA SER A 55 4.77 -14.48 -20.64
C SER A 55 3.80 -15.13 -19.70
N LYS A 56 4.23 -16.23 -19.08
CA LYS A 56 3.61 -16.75 -17.89
C LYS A 56 3.88 -15.57 -16.97
N LYS A 57 2.95 -14.62 -16.99
CA LYS A 57 2.75 -13.70 -15.91
C LYS A 57 2.40 -14.66 -14.80
N PHE A 58 3.45 -15.19 -14.16
CA PHE A 58 3.34 -15.76 -12.84
C PHE A 58 2.45 -14.80 -12.07
N PRO A 59 1.56 -15.30 -11.22
CA PRO A 59 0.46 -14.51 -10.71
C PRO A 59 0.93 -13.54 -9.62
N VAL A 60 1.92 -12.70 -9.93
CA VAL A 60 2.33 -11.50 -9.21
C VAL A 60 1.11 -10.64 -8.92
N ALA A 61 0.13 -10.61 -9.84
CA ALA A 61 -1.15 -9.95 -9.60
C ALA A 61 -1.97 -10.58 -8.46
N ILE A 62 -1.96 -11.92 -8.31
CA ILE A 62 -2.67 -12.62 -7.24
C ILE A 62 -1.91 -12.47 -5.93
N VAL A 63 -0.59 -12.62 -5.93
CA VAL A 63 0.26 -12.44 -4.74
C VAL A 63 0.19 -11.00 -4.22
N ALA A 64 0.25 -10.00 -5.11
CA ALA A 64 0.09 -8.60 -4.75
C ALA A 64 -1.31 -8.30 -4.20
N SER A 65 -2.35 -8.88 -4.78
CA SER A 65 -3.74 -8.73 -4.29
C SER A 65 -3.91 -9.25 -2.86
N VAL A 66 -3.38 -10.45 -2.58
CA VAL A 66 -3.44 -11.06 -1.23
C VAL A 66 -2.62 -10.26 -0.22
N ALA A 67 -1.43 -9.79 -0.61
CA ALA A 67 -0.59 -8.97 0.26
C ALA A 67 -1.28 -7.63 0.63
N CYS A 68 -1.90 -6.94 -0.33
CA CYS A 68 -2.63 -5.71 -0.09
C CYS A 68 -3.82 -5.92 0.87
N MET A 69 -4.59 -7.00 0.69
CA MET A 69 -5.70 -7.33 1.59
C MET A 69 -5.23 -7.62 3.02
N ALA A 70 -4.14 -8.37 3.17
CA ALA A 70 -3.57 -8.66 4.49
C ALA A 70 -3.12 -7.38 5.23
N ILE A 71 -2.48 -6.44 4.52
CA ILE A 71 -2.06 -5.14 5.09
C ILE A 71 -3.27 -4.32 5.53
N LEU A 72 -4.33 -4.22 4.70
CA LEU A 72 -5.54 -3.49 5.05
C LEU A 72 -6.22 -4.03 6.31
N VAL A 73 -6.31 -5.36 6.44
CA VAL A 73 -6.86 -6.01 7.65
C VAL A 73 -5.99 -5.72 8.87
N ALA A 74 -4.66 -5.82 8.75
CA ALA A 74 -3.75 -5.52 9.85
C ALA A 74 -3.87 -4.07 10.35
N VAL A 75 -3.96 -3.10 9.44
CA VAL A 75 -4.18 -1.68 9.76
C VAL A 75 -5.53 -1.46 10.46
N LEU A 76 -6.60 -2.11 9.97
CA LEU A 76 -7.92 -2.00 10.59
C LEU A 76 -7.92 -2.57 12.02
N VAL A 77 -7.34 -3.75 12.23
CA VAL A 77 -7.21 -4.37 13.57
C VAL A 77 -6.41 -3.45 14.49
N LEU A 78 -5.27 -2.94 14.03
CA LEU A 78 -4.43 -2.02 14.81
C LEU A 78 -5.19 -0.74 15.18
N PHE A 79 -5.93 -0.16 14.24
CA PHE A 79 -6.78 1.00 14.48
C PHE A 79 -7.87 0.72 15.52
N LEU A 80 -8.55 -0.42 15.45
CA LEU A 80 -9.56 -0.82 16.42
C LEU A 80 -8.96 -1.04 17.82
N VAL A 81 -7.77 -1.66 17.90
CA VAL A 81 -7.03 -1.83 19.16
C VAL A 81 -6.64 -0.48 19.74
N PHE A 82 -6.13 0.46 18.94
CA PHE A 82 -5.80 1.81 19.41
C PHE A 82 -7.04 2.59 19.85
N ARG A 83 -8.18 2.45 19.16
CA ARG A 83 -9.45 3.06 19.59
C ARG A 83 -9.93 2.46 20.91
N LYS A 84 -9.85 1.14 21.06
CA LYS A 84 -10.20 0.47 22.33
C LYS A 84 -9.28 0.91 23.46
N LYS A 85 -7.96 0.98 23.25
CA LYS A 85 -7.02 1.51 24.24
C LYS A 85 -7.35 2.94 24.64
N LYS A 86 -7.63 3.83 23.68
CA LYS A 86 -8.05 5.21 23.99
C LYS A 86 -9.38 5.29 24.74
N LEU A 87 -10.31 4.38 24.47
CA LEU A 87 -11.59 4.32 25.17
C LEU A 87 -11.42 3.73 26.59
N SER A 88 -10.61 2.69 26.77
CA SER A 88 -10.29 2.12 28.07
C SER A 88 -9.47 3.07 28.95
N THR A 89 -8.63 3.95 28.38
CA THR A 89 -7.99 5.05 29.14
C THR A 89 -9.01 6.11 29.58
N LEU A 90 -10.11 6.31 28.84
CA LEU A 90 -11.20 7.19 29.27
C LEU A 90 -12.16 6.51 30.26
N GLU A 91 -12.32 5.20 30.19
CA GLU A 91 -13.20 4.42 31.09
C GLU A 91 -12.50 4.03 32.40
N ALA A 92 -11.17 3.92 32.41
CA ALA A 92 -10.37 3.68 33.62
C ALA A 92 -10.31 4.88 34.59
N GLN A 93 -10.83 6.06 34.21
CA GLN A 93 -10.97 7.20 35.13
C GLN A 93 -12.24 7.11 36.00
N GLN A 94 -13.05 6.05 35.85
CA GLN A 94 -14.35 5.90 36.52
C GLN A 94 -14.39 4.87 37.67
N LEU A 95 -13.22 4.40 38.15
CA LEU A 95 -13.13 3.64 39.40
C LEU A 95 -12.13 4.31 40.36
N PRO A 96 -12.49 4.59 41.62
CA PRO A 96 -11.54 5.15 42.58
C PRO A 96 -10.53 4.08 43.01
N PRO A 97 -9.21 4.27 42.85
CA PRO A 97 -8.24 3.48 43.59
C PRO A 97 -8.16 4.05 44.99
N MET A 98 -8.74 3.29 45.92
CA MET A 98 -8.52 3.38 47.35
C MET A 98 -7.01 3.36 47.65
N ALA A 99 -6.63 4.14 48.66
CA ALA A 99 -5.29 4.37 49.14
C ALA A 99 -4.39 3.10 49.23
N ASN A 100 -3.11 3.27 48.90
CA ASN A 100 -2.02 2.87 49.78
C ASN A 100 -0.72 3.59 49.42
N VAL A 101 -0.10 4.15 50.46
CA VAL A 101 1.14 4.94 50.48
C VAL A 101 2.36 4.02 50.53
N THR A 102 3.35 4.22 49.66
CA THR A 102 4.83 4.11 49.81
C THR A 102 5.42 3.97 48.40
N SER A 103 6.50 4.62 47.95
CA SER A 103 7.56 5.43 48.55
C SER A 103 8.15 6.36 47.47
N ALA A 104 8.84 7.39 47.96
CA ALA A 104 9.62 8.42 47.27
C ALA A 104 10.33 8.01 45.96
N ASP A 105 10.26 8.89 44.95
CA ASP A 105 11.46 9.60 44.50
C ASP A 105 11.07 10.93 43.81
N SER A 106 11.92 11.91 44.05
CA SER A 106 11.96 13.31 43.62
C SER A 106 11.55 13.57 42.16
N HIS A 107 10.86 14.69 41.92
CA HIS A 107 11.07 15.65 40.81
C HIS A 107 9.87 16.63 40.73
N GLU A 108 10.16 17.93 40.97
CA GLU A 108 9.49 19.18 40.53
C GLU A 108 7.95 19.19 40.32
N PRO A 109 7.18 20.12 40.94
CA PRO A 109 5.76 20.24 40.68
C PRO A 109 5.57 20.94 39.33
N LEU A 110 5.67 20.17 38.24
CA LEU A 110 5.03 20.53 36.99
C LEU A 110 3.57 20.78 37.33
N VAL A 111 3.13 22.04 37.17
CA VAL A 111 1.73 22.41 37.25
C VAL A 111 1.02 21.58 36.17
N GLU A 112 0.53 20.43 36.58
CA GLU A 112 -0.26 19.54 35.76
C GLU A 112 -1.54 20.32 35.48
N MET A 113 -1.54 21.03 34.34
CA MET A 113 -2.70 21.74 33.85
C MET A 113 -3.70 20.66 33.41
N LYS A 114 -4.35 20.03 34.40
CA LYS A 114 -5.36 19.01 34.18
C LYS A 114 -6.46 19.67 33.39
N SER A 115 -6.54 19.34 32.10
CA SER A 115 -7.67 19.67 31.26
C SER A 115 -8.89 18.93 31.81
N ARG A 116 -9.56 19.53 32.79
CA ARG A 116 -10.76 18.98 33.39
C ARG A 116 -11.91 19.20 32.42
N ARG A 117 -12.56 18.11 32.04
CA ARG A 117 -13.77 18.15 31.23
C ARG A 117 -14.96 18.34 32.16
N PHE A 118 -15.86 19.25 31.81
CA PHE A 118 -17.11 19.46 32.50
C PHE A 118 -18.28 19.11 31.58
N THR A 119 -19.28 18.47 32.14
CA THR A 119 -20.57 18.26 31.47
C THR A 119 -21.37 19.56 31.42
N TYR A 120 -22.35 19.64 30.52
CA TYR A 120 -23.19 20.86 30.41
C TYR A 120 -23.95 21.17 31.70
N SER A 121 -24.44 20.15 32.41
CA SER A 121 -25.13 20.31 33.68
C SER A 121 -24.21 20.83 34.79
N GLU A 122 -22.94 20.41 34.81
CA GLU A 122 -21.94 20.98 35.71
C GLU A 122 -21.66 22.45 35.39
N ILE A 123 -21.57 22.82 34.11
CA ILE A 123 -21.38 24.21 33.68
C ILE A 123 -22.58 25.07 34.10
N ILE A 124 -23.82 24.60 33.89
CA ILE A 124 -25.03 25.29 34.37
C ILE A 124 -24.97 25.48 35.88
N ARG A 125 -24.62 24.45 36.63
CA ARG A 125 -24.57 24.50 38.10
C ARG A 125 -23.50 25.49 38.58
N MET A 126 -22.30 25.46 38.01
CA MET A 126 -21.20 26.34 38.39
C MET A 126 -21.48 27.80 38.02
N THR A 127 -22.15 28.04 36.89
CA THR A 127 -22.46 29.40 36.41
C THR A 127 -23.78 29.96 36.93
N ASN A 128 -24.47 29.22 37.81
CA ASN A 128 -25.83 29.50 38.24
C ASN A 128 -26.75 29.83 37.05
N ASN A 129 -26.79 28.94 36.05
CA ASN A 129 -27.50 29.12 34.79
C ASN A 129 -27.10 30.39 34.03
N PHE A 130 -25.78 30.64 33.92
CA PHE A 130 -25.21 31.77 33.18
C PHE A 130 -25.69 33.16 33.68
N GLN A 131 -26.04 33.29 34.96
CA GLN A 131 -26.66 34.50 35.50
C GLN A 131 -25.74 35.73 35.50
N ARG A 132 -24.45 35.56 35.78
CA ARG A 132 -23.50 36.67 35.96
C ARG A 132 -22.44 36.70 34.86
N ILE A 133 -22.47 37.73 34.03
CA ILE A 133 -21.48 38.01 32.99
C ILE A 133 -20.32 38.82 33.59
N LEU A 134 -19.10 38.36 33.36
CA LEU A 134 -17.85 39.06 33.73
C LEU A 134 -17.30 39.90 32.57
N GLY A 135 -17.59 39.53 31.33
CA GLY A 135 -17.14 40.28 30.16
C GLY A 135 -17.71 39.76 28.84
N LYS A 136 -17.66 40.59 27.80
CA LYS A 136 -18.07 40.27 26.43
C LYS A 136 -17.03 40.82 25.45
N GLY A 137 -16.61 40.00 24.49
CA GLY A 137 -15.63 40.39 23.46
C GLY A 137 -15.72 39.52 22.21
N GLY A 138 -14.71 39.62 21.33
CA GLY A 138 -14.66 38.86 20.07
C GLY A 138 -14.63 37.34 20.23
N PHE A 139 -14.26 36.84 21.42
CA PHE A 139 -14.22 35.43 21.76
C PHE A 139 -15.48 34.94 22.51
N GLY A 140 -16.50 35.80 22.68
CA GLY A 140 -17.77 35.45 23.31
C GLY A 140 -18.01 36.11 24.67
N MET A 141 -18.88 35.49 25.47
CA MET A 141 -19.25 35.93 26.81
C MET A 141 -18.54 35.09 27.87
N VAL A 142 -18.00 35.77 28.88
CA VAL A 142 -17.37 35.13 30.05
C VAL A 142 -18.34 35.22 31.21
N TYR A 143 -18.63 34.08 31.84
CA TYR A 143 -19.55 33.98 32.98
C TYR A 143 -18.79 33.64 34.26
N HIS A 144 -19.30 34.10 35.40
CA HIS A 144 -18.76 33.75 36.71
C HIS A 144 -19.10 32.30 37.07
N GLY A 145 -18.11 31.54 37.51
CA GLY A 145 -18.29 30.19 38.07
C GLY A 145 -18.05 30.17 39.58
N THR A 146 -18.80 29.35 40.32
CA THR A 146 -18.63 29.07 41.77
C THR A 146 -18.56 27.58 42.03
#